data_AF-A0AA35VAT0-F1
#
_entry.id   AF-A0AA35VAT0-F1
#
_cell.length_a   1.000
_cell.length_b   1.000
_cell.length_c   1.000
_cell.angle_alpha   90.00
_cell.angle_beta   90.00
_cell.angle_gamma   90.00
#
_symmetry.space_group_name_H-M   'P 1'
#
loop_
_entity.id
_entity.type
_entity.pdbx_description
1 polymer ?
#
loop_
_entity_poly.entity_id
_entity_poly.type
_entity_poly.pdbx_seq_one_letter_code
_entity_poly.pdbx_strand_id
1 'polypeptide(L)'
;MVQRELPRDKSEELKNPYEAFFHHAKYRYDSGYSYSLCNEPFYDTTPKARRKRYEELWFRGIYAIFWAEKTRARFQDSHKRDIMAPMEQFQWIGAKRPDLEMNYYDMIDRPNVELVDLQKSPIQRITPKGIVTTDKNADQVHQLDVIIVATGYDSVTGSLYEMNVKGMASISLQQKWRDGIQTYLGMMVPGLSNAFMLYGPQAPSGLANEPPFLELQVEWLVDYFKKL
;
A
#
# COMPACT_ATOMS: atom_id res chain seq x y z
N MET A 1 9.22 14.53 -6.65
CA MET A 1 9.49 15.05 -5.28
C MET A 1 10.79 14.42 -4.81
N VAL A 2 11.64 15.12 -4.07
CA VAL A 2 12.88 14.49 -3.52
C VAL A 2 12.67 14.26 -2.04
N GLN A 3 13.07 13.08 -1.55
CA GLN A 3 13.14 12.83 -0.11
C GLN A 3 14.08 13.87 0.51
N ARG A 4 13.58 14.61 1.49
CA ARG A 4 14.37 15.67 2.15
C ARG A 4 15.42 15.01 3.02
N GLU A 5 16.64 15.53 2.95
CA GLU A 5 17.65 15.20 3.96
C GLU A 5 17.24 15.80 5.31
N LEU A 6 17.37 15.02 6.37
CA LEU A 6 17.16 15.46 7.74
C LEU A 6 18.52 15.52 8.44
N PRO A 7 19.08 16.72 8.64
CA PRO A 7 20.32 16.89 9.40
C PRO A 7 20.22 16.27 10.79
N ARG A 8 21.33 15.73 11.29
CA ARG A 8 21.35 15.01 12.58
C ARG A 8 20.89 15.89 13.74
N ASP A 9 21.34 17.13 13.82
CA ASP A 9 20.93 18.11 14.82
C ASP A 9 19.40 18.33 14.81
N LYS A 10 18.80 18.44 13.62
CA LYS A 10 17.35 18.53 13.46
C LYS A 10 16.65 17.23 13.87
N SER A 11 17.23 16.07 13.56
CA SER A 11 16.72 14.79 14.02
C SER A 11 16.76 14.67 15.55
N GLU A 12 17.78 15.21 16.23
CA GLU A 12 17.86 15.23 17.69
C GLU A 12 16.83 16.20 18.29
N GLU A 13 16.65 17.38 17.70
CA GLU A 13 15.63 18.35 18.12
C GLU A 13 14.22 17.75 18.05
N LEU A 14 13.93 16.98 17.00
CA LEU A 14 12.65 16.30 16.81
C LEU A 14 12.37 15.22 17.85
N LYS A 15 13.37 14.74 18.62
CA LYS A 15 13.14 13.78 19.70
C LYS A 15 12.43 14.39 20.89
N ASN A 16 12.55 15.71 21.11
CA ASN A 16 11.92 16.39 22.23
C ASN A 16 10.40 16.12 22.32
N PRO A 17 9.62 16.22 21.22
CA PRO A 17 8.18 15.88 21.21
C PRO A 17 7.85 14.41 20.94
N TYR A 18 8.80 13.47 20.93
CA TYR A 18 8.52 12.08 20.52
C TYR A 18 7.42 11.40 21.32
N GLU A 19 7.43 11.57 22.64
CA GLU A 19 6.40 10.98 23.50
C GLU A 19 4.99 11.45 23.09
N ALA A 20 4.83 12.75 22.83
CA ALA A 20 3.56 13.30 22.35
C ALA A 20 3.19 12.76 20.96
N PHE A 21 4.17 12.62 20.05
CA PHE A 21 3.91 12.07 18.72
C PHE A 21 3.49 10.60 18.76
N PHE A 22 4.18 9.77 19.54
CA PHE A 22 3.84 8.36 19.67
C PHE A 22 2.49 8.18 20.37
N HIS A 23 2.25 8.91 21.46
CA HIS A 23 0.95 8.89 22.13
C HIS A 23 -0.17 9.32 21.18
N HIS A 24 0.03 10.38 20.40
CA HIS A 24 -0.96 10.85 19.44
C HIS A 24 -1.21 9.84 18.32
N ALA A 25 -0.14 9.29 17.72
CA ALA A 25 -0.23 8.26 16.70
C ALA A 25 -0.97 7.02 17.21
N LYS A 26 -0.69 6.58 18.44
CA LYS A 26 -1.25 5.35 19.02
C LYS A 26 -2.69 5.49 19.49
N TYR A 27 -3.06 6.61 20.12
CA TYR A 27 -4.35 6.72 20.84
C TYR A 27 -5.30 7.77 20.28
N ARG A 28 -4.86 8.63 19.35
CA ARG A 28 -5.66 9.75 18.84
C ARG A 28 -5.90 9.72 17.34
N TYR A 29 -5.32 8.78 16.62
CA TYR A 29 -5.41 8.73 15.16
C TYR A 29 -5.68 7.34 14.62
N ASP A 30 -6.70 7.22 13.75
CA ASP A 30 -7.21 5.93 13.28
C ASP A 30 -6.23 5.15 12.39
N SER A 31 -5.27 5.84 11.76
CA SER A 31 -4.28 5.23 10.85
C SER A 31 -2.90 5.07 11.48
N GLY A 32 -2.70 5.39 12.76
CA GLY A 32 -1.39 5.23 13.41
C GLY A 32 -0.31 6.24 12.98
N TYR A 33 -0.67 7.27 12.21
CA TYR A 33 0.21 8.38 11.84
C TYR A 33 -0.11 9.64 12.66
N SER A 34 0.87 10.53 12.84
CA SER A 34 0.71 11.78 13.61
C SER A 34 0.28 12.99 12.76
N TYR A 35 -0.48 12.79 11.68
CA TYR A 35 -0.94 13.88 10.81
C TYR A 35 -2.23 14.54 11.31
N SER A 36 -2.50 15.78 10.92
CA SER A 36 -3.79 16.44 11.17
C SER A 36 -4.80 16.05 10.10
N LEU A 37 -5.98 15.56 10.49
CA LEU A 37 -7.09 15.34 9.56
C LEU A 37 -7.63 16.68 9.04
N CYS A 38 -8.08 16.65 7.78
CA CYS A 38 -8.97 17.68 7.27
C CYS A 38 -10.39 17.29 7.65
N ASN A 39 -11.00 18.03 8.57
CA ASN A 39 -12.37 17.76 9.01
C ASN A 39 -13.42 18.51 8.19
N GLU A 40 -12.99 19.37 7.26
CA GLU A 40 -13.89 20.10 6.36
C GLU A 40 -14.42 19.15 5.27
N PRO A 41 -15.76 18.98 5.15
CA PRO A 41 -16.34 18.16 4.10
C PRO A 41 -16.03 18.72 2.71
N PHE A 42 -15.89 17.83 1.72
CA PHE A 42 -15.53 18.20 0.35
C PHE A 42 -16.51 19.22 -0.26
N TYR A 43 -17.82 19.02 -0.06
CA TYR A 43 -18.86 19.86 -0.67
C TYR A 43 -19.10 21.18 0.08
N ASP A 44 -18.60 21.30 1.31
CA ASP A 44 -18.77 22.51 2.14
C ASP A 44 -17.64 23.52 1.92
N THR A 45 -16.67 23.19 1.07
CA THR A 45 -15.52 24.03 0.74
C THR A 45 -15.62 24.57 -0.68
N THR A 46 -15.03 25.76 -0.92
CA THR A 46 -14.99 26.30 -2.29
C THR A 46 -13.97 25.54 -3.15
N PRO A 47 -14.16 25.45 -4.48
CA PRO A 47 -13.18 24.82 -5.38
C PRO A 47 -11.77 25.39 -5.23
N LYS A 48 -11.64 26.70 -5.03
CA LYS A 48 -10.36 27.39 -4.80
C LYS A 48 -9.70 26.94 -3.49
N ALA A 49 -10.47 26.83 -2.41
CA ALA A 49 -9.98 26.35 -1.12
C ALA A 49 -9.51 24.88 -1.20
N ARG A 50 -10.30 24.00 -1.85
CA ARG A 50 -9.90 22.61 -2.11
C ARG A 50 -8.60 22.52 -2.88
N ARG A 51 -8.46 23.28 -3.97
CA ARG A 51 -7.22 23.26 -4.77
C ARG A 51 -6.02 23.71 -3.95
N LYS A 52 -6.14 24.80 -3.20
CA LYS A 52 -5.07 25.26 -2.30
C LYS A 52 -4.66 24.15 -1.33
N ARG A 53 -5.64 23.50 -0.70
CA ARG A 53 -5.37 22.40 0.24
C ARG A 53 -4.68 21.22 -0.43
N TYR A 54 -5.11 20.83 -1.62
CA TYR A 54 -4.48 19.73 -2.34
C TYR A 54 -3.04 20.04 -2.74
N GLU A 55 -2.74 21.28 -3.14
CA GLU A 55 -1.35 21.71 -3.42
C GLU A 55 -0.49 21.67 -2.14
N GLU A 56 -1.03 22.08 -0.99
CA GLU A 56 -0.33 21.95 0.30
C GLU A 56 -0.03 20.49 0.66
N LEU A 57 -1.01 19.59 0.49
CA LEU A 57 -0.83 18.15 0.75
C LEU A 57 0.21 17.55 -0.20
N TRP A 58 0.11 17.87 -1.49
CA TRP A 58 1.07 17.43 -2.50
C TRP A 58 2.49 17.87 -2.16
N PHE A 59 2.68 19.14 -1.77
CA PHE A 59 3.99 19.66 -1.36
C PHE A 59 4.56 18.98 -0.11
N ARG A 60 3.68 18.52 0.79
CA ARG A 60 4.07 17.74 1.98
C ARG A 60 4.40 16.28 1.66
N GLY A 61 4.25 15.83 0.42
CA GLY A 61 4.43 14.43 0.04
C GLY A 61 3.23 13.55 0.36
N ILE A 62 2.04 14.15 0.52
CA ILE A 62 0.80 13.45 0.81
C ILE A 62 -0.06 13.37 -0.45
N TYR A 63 -0.81 12.28 -0.57
CA TYR A 63 -1.69 11.98 -1.68
C TYR A 63 -2.78 13.06 -1.90
N ALA A 64 -3.15 13.34 -3.15
CA ALA A 64 -4.23 14.26 -3.48
C ALA A 64 -4.99 13.89 -4.78
N ILE A 65 -6.28 14.25 -4.85
CA ILE A 65 -7.24 13.84 -5.90
C ILE A 65 -6.83 14.31 -7.31
N PHE A 66 -6.07 15.40 -7.41
CA PHE A 66 -5.56 15.94 -8.67
C PHE A 66 -4.24 15.31 -9.15
N TRP A 67 -3.86 14.16 -8.57
CA TRP A 67 -2.65 13.39 -8.91
C TRP A 67 -2.47 13.24 -10.43
N ALA A 68 -3.52 12.89 -11.16
CA ALA A 68 -3.43 12.67 -12.61
C ALA A 68 -2.92 13.92 -13.34
N GLU A 69 -3.43 15.11 -13.02
CA GLU A 69 -2.98 16.38 -13.62
C GLU A 69 -1.48 16.63 -13.36
N LYS A 70 -1.04 16.49 -12.10
CA LYS A 70 0.36 16.70 -11.71
C LYS A 70 1.31 15.68 -12.33
N THR A 71 0.89 14.42 -12.37
CA THR A 71 1.68 13.34 -12.96
C THR A 71 1.79 13.52 -14.47
N ARG A 72 0.68 13.86 -15.15
CA ARG A 72 0.65 14.09 -16.60
C ARG A 72 1.58 15.21 -17.04
N ALA A 73 1.75 16.26 -16.23
CA ALA A 73 2.64 17.37 -16.52
C ALA A 73 4.15 17.00 -16.51
N ARG A 74 4.51 15.82 -16.00
CA ARG A 74 5.90 15.34 -15.96
C ARG A 74 6.33 14.59 -17.22
N PHE A 75 5.37 14.04 -17.97
CA PHE A 75 5.64 13.25 -19.16
C PHE A 75 5.82 14.12 -20.41
N GLN A 76 6.85 13.81 -21.19
CA GLN A 76 7.03 14.28 -22.56
C GLN A 76 6.37 13.34 -23.57
N ASP A 77 6.41 12.02 -23.33
CA ASP A 77 5.77 11.02 -24.17
C ASP A 77 4.27 10.92 -23.86
N SER A 78 3.42 11.34 -24.81
CA SER A 78 1.97 11.30 -24.65
C SER A 78 1.41 9.89 -24.51
N HIS A 79 2.03 8.89 -25.15
CA HIS A 79 1.57 7.50 -25.09
C HIS A 79 1.80 6.93 -23.68
N LYS A 80 3.02 7.07 -23.15
CA LYS A 80 3.34 6.62 -21.78
C LYS A 80 2.49 7.36 -20.74
N ARG A 81 2.32 8.66 -20.92
CA ARG A 81 1.47 9.49 -20.06
C ARG A 81 0.04 8.98 -19.95
N ASP A 82 -0.55 8.61 -21.08
CA ASP A 82 -1.95 8.19 -21.12
C ASP A 82 -2.16 6.80 -20.52
N ILE A 83 -1.14 5.93 -20.54
CA ILE A 83 -1.13 4.66 -19.83
C ILE A 83 -0.93 4.87 -18.32
N MET A 84 0.07 5.66 -17.92
CA MET A 84 0.49 5.80 -16.51
C MET A 84 -0.42 6.70 -15.68
N ALA A 85 -1.07 7.67 -16.31
CA ALA A 85 -1.95 8.63 -15.66
C ALA A 85 -3.16 8.95 -16.57
N PRO A 86 -4.06 7.97 -16.79
CA PRO A 86 -5.29 8.21 -17.53
C PRO A 86 -6.13 9.27 -16.80
N MET A 87 -6.93 10.05 -17.52
CA MET A 87 -7.83 11.02 -16.88
C MET A 87 -9.08 10.34 -16.31
N GLU A 88 -9.58 9.33 -17.03
CA GLU A 88 -10.65 8.46 -16.56
C GLU A 88 -10.06 7.38 -15.65
N GLN A 89 -10.34 7.46 -14.35
CA GLN A 89 -9.84 6.50 -13.38
C GLN A 89 -10.72 5.24 -13.39
N PHE A 90 -10.11 4.07 -13.56
CA PHE A 90 -10.80 2.77 -13.48
C PHE A 90 -11.11 2.34 -12.03
N GLN A 91 -10.52 3.03 -11.04
CA GLN A 91 -10.74 2.79 -9.62
C GLN A 91 -10.76 4.10 -8.85
N TRP A 92 -11.44 4.12 -7.71
CA TRP A 92 -11.39 5.27 -6.83
C TRP A 92 -9.98 5.49 -6.31
N ILE A 93 -9.55 6.73 -6.43
CA ILE A 93 -8.34 7.23 -5.83
C ILE A 93 -8.37 6.97 -4.31
N GLY A 94 -7.35 6.27 -3.79
CA GLY A 94 -7.26 5.88 -2.38
C GLY A 94 -8.02 4.61 -1.98
N ALA A 95 -8.70 3.92 -2.91
CA ALA A 95 -9.35 2.63 -2.61
C ALA A 95 -8.35 1.49 -2.36
N LYS A 96 -7.11 1.65 -2.81
CA LYS A 96 -5.95 0.82 -2.43
C LYS A 96 -4.91 1.71 -1.77
N ARG A 97 -3.98 1.09 -1.03
CA ARG A 97 -2.84 1.79 -0.44
C ARG A 97 -2.06 2.52 -1.55
N PRO A 98 -1.92 3.86 -1.48
CA PRO A 98 -1.13 4.59 -2.46
C PRO A 98 0.36 4.31 -2.29
N ASP A 99 1.06 4.08 -3.41
CA ASP A 99 2.52 4.01 -3.43
C ASP A 99 3.13 5.40 -3.47
N LEU A 100 4.18 5.61 -2.67
CA LEU A 100 4.95 6.84 -2.68
C LEU A 100 6.09 6.75 -3.70
N GLU A 101 6.37 7.84 -4.40
CA GLU A 101 7.43 7.91 -5.39
C GLU A 101 8.25 9.19 -5.28
N MET A 102 9.48 9.13 -5.81
CA MET A 102 10.34 10.30 -5.93
C MET A 102 10.40 10.81 -7.37
N ASN A 103 10.82 9.91 -8.28
CA ASN A 103 11.06 10.16 -9.69
C ASN A 103 10.55 9.02 -10.58
N TYR A 104 9.58 8.23 -10.11
CA TYR A 104 9.12 7.02 -10.80
C TYR A 104 8.61 7.35 -12.21
N TYR A 105 7.73 8.33 -12.34
CA TYR A 105 7.18 8.73 -13.63
C TYR A 105 8.24 9.32 -14.57
N ASP A 106 9.21 10.05 -14.02
CA ASP A 106 10.31 10.62 -14.80
C ASP A 106 11.23 9.51 -15.35
N MET A 107 11.40 8.42 -14.58
CA MET A 107 12.14 7.24 -15.04
C MET A 107 11.38 6.47 -16.12
N ILE A 108 10.07 6.34 -16.00
CA ILE A 108 9.24 5.69 -17.05
C ILE A 108 9.30 6.47 -18.37
N ASP A 109 9.33 7.80 -18.32
CA ASP A 109 9.31 8.66 -19.52
C ASP A 109 10.63 8.62 -20.34
N ARG A 110 11.72 8.09 -19.78
CA ARG A 110 13.04 8.05 -20.45
C ARG A 110 12.99 7.34 -21.82
N PRO A 111 13.80 7.77 -22.79
CA PRO A 111 13.81 7.20 -24.14
C PRO A 111 14.26 5.72 -24.18
N ASN A 112 15.00 5.27 -23.16
CA ASN A 112 15.48 3.89 -23.05
C ASN A 112 14.55 2.98 -22.24
N VAL A 113 13.34 3.43 -21.93
CA VAL A 113 12.33 2.66 -21.21
C VAL A 113 11.13 2.45 -22.12
N GLU A 114 10.78 1.19 -22.37
CA GLU A 114 9.58 0.81 -23.08
C GLU A 114 8.48 0.48 -22.06
N LEU A 115 7.28 1.03 -22.26
CA LEU A 115 6.11 0.74 -21.43
C LEU A 115 5.14 -0.12 -22.23
N VAL A 116 4.90 -1.34 -21.76
CA VAL A 116 4.01 -2.30 -22.42
C VAL A 116 2.69 -2.38 -21.66
N ASP A 117 1.58 -2.04 -22.33
CA ASP A 117 0.23 -2.13 -21.76
C ASP A 117 -0.32 -3.56 -21.86
N LEU A 118 -0.10 -4.34 -20.81
CA LEU A 118 -0.53 -5.74 -20.75
C LEU A 118 -2.05 -5.95 -20.76
N GLN A 119 -2.87 -4.89 -20.60
CA GLN A 119 -4.32 -5.01 -20.80
C GLN A 119 -4.66 -5.12 -22.30
N LYS A 120 -3.86 -4.52 -23.17
CA LYS A 120 -4.01 -4.58 -24.63
C LYS A 120 -3.18 -5.69 -25.26
N SER A 121 -1.98 -5.92 -24.74
CA SER A 121 -1.06 -6.95 -25.21
C SER A 121 -0.64 -7.90 -24.08
N PRO A 122 -1.53 -8.79 -23.59
CA PRO A 122 -1.18 -9.77 -22.57
C PRO A 122 0.06 -10.59 -22.88
N ILE A 123 0.74 -11.05 -21.82
CA ILE A 123 1.86 -11.99 -21.93
C ILE A 123 1.32 -13.35 -22.43
N GLN A 124 1.86 -13.85 -23.53
CA GLN A 124 1.54 -15.20 -24.03
C GLN A 124 2.42 -16.27 -23.38
N ARG A 125 3.73 -16.03 -23.35
CA ARG A 125 4.72 -16.97 -22.81
C ARG A 125 6.05 -16.26 -22.51
N ILE A 126 6.81 -16.88 -21.61
CA ILE A 126 8.21 -16.57 -21.39
C ILE A 126 9.05 -17.57 -22.18
N THR A 127 10.11 -17.09 -22.82
CA THR A 127 11.08 -17.88 -23.59
C THR A 127 12.49 -17.67 -23.02
N PRO A 128 13.48 -18.51 -23.34
CA PRO A 128 14.86 -18.28 -22.92
C PRO A 128 15.46 -16.94 -23.36
N LYS A 129 14.87 -16.28 -24.36
CA LYS A 129 15.34 -14.97 -24.86
C LYS A 129 14.59 -13.78 -24.26
N GLY A 130 13.49 -14.01 -23.54
CA GLY A 130 12.64 -12.94 -23.00
C GLY A 130 11.14 -13.22 -23.16
N ILE A 131 10.32 -12.18 -23.22
CA ILE A 131 8.85 -12.27 -23.08
C ILE A 131 8.14 -12.06 -24.43
N VAL A 132 7.14 -12.89 -24.72
CA VAL A 132 6.26 -12.76 -25.89
C VAL A 132 4.89 -12.26 -25.43
N THR A 133 4.38 -11.21 -26.07
CA THR A 133 3.04 -10.64 -25.83
C THR A 133 2.11 -10.93 -27.02
N THR A 134 0.83 -10.59 -26.90
CA THR A 134 -0.15 -10.73 -28.00
C THR A 134 -0.17 -9.57 -28.99
N ASP A 135 0.76 -8.61 -28.89
CA ASP A 135 0.79 -7.49 -29.84
C ASP A 135 0.98 -8.01 -31.28
N LYS A 136 0.37 -7.34 -32.26
CA LYS A 136 0.29 -7.78 -33.67
C LYS A 136 1.65 -7.81 -34.37
N ASN A 137 2.68 -7.23 -33.78
CA ASN A 137 4.09 -7.47 -34.12
C ASN A 137 4.61 -8.78 -33.50
N ALA A 138 3.75 -9.81 -33.42
CA ALA A 138 3.80 -11.00 -32.57
C ALA A 138 5.07 -11.86 -32.65
N ASP A 139 5.95 -11.56 -33.59
CA ASP A 139 7.26 -12.20 -33.77
C ASP A 139 8.40 -11.47 -33.02
N GLN A 140 8.15 -10.31 -32.39
CA GLN A 140 9.14 -9.64 -31.54
C GLN A 140 9.05 -10.14 -30.10
N VAL A 141 9.93 -11.07 -29.75
CA VAL A 141 10.28 -11.35 -28.35
C VAL A 141 10.87 -10.06 -27.77
N HIS A 142 10.29 -9.54 -26.69
CA HIS A 142 10.96 -8.51 -25.87
C HIS A 142 12.19 -9.17 -25.28
N GLN A 143 13.37 -8.88 -25.85
CA GLN A 143 14.62 -9.53 -25.46
C GLN A 143 15.07 -9.00 -24.10
N LEU A 144 15.27 -9.92 -23.16
CA LEU A 144 15.55 -9.59 -21.76
C LEU A 144 16.60 -10.54 -21.22
N ASP A 145 17.64 -9.99 -20.60
CA ASP A 145 18.64 -10.76 -19.84
C ASP A 145 18.15 -11.08 -18.42
N VAL A 146 17.30 -10.21 -17.87
CA VAL A 146 16.79 -10.29 -16.49
C VAL A 146 15.31 -9.99 -16.48
N ILE A 147 14.54 -10.80 -15.74
CA ILE A 147 13.12 -10.58 -15.47
C ILE A 147 12.96 -10.33 -13.97
N ILE A 148 12.40 -9.16 -13.63
CA ILE A 148 12.09 -8.79 -12.24
C ILE A 148 10.61 -9.06 -11.99
N VAL A 149 10.30 -9.90 -11.00
CA VAL A 149 8.92 -10.25 -10.63
C VAL A 149 8.46 -9.35 -9.47
N ALA A 150 7.88 -8.21 -9.80
CA ALA A 150 7.33 -7.23 -8.85
C ALA A 150 5.79 -7.34 -8.74
N THR A 151 5.26 -8.56 -8.63
CA THR A 151 3.81 -8.86 -8.71
C THR A 151 3.08 -8.86 -7.36
N GLY A 152 3.74 -8.45 -6.27
CA GLY A 152 3.16 -8.41 -4.92
C GLY A 152 3.14 -9.77 -4.22
N TYR A 153 2.28 -9.89 -3.20
CA TYR A 153 2.21 -11.03 -2.28
C TYR A 153 0.74 -11.42 -2.02
N ASP A 154 0.49 -12.68 -1.63
CA ASP A 154 -0.70 -13.02 -0.85
C ASP A 154 -0.50 -12.49 0.58
N SER A 155 -0.88 -11.23 0.79
CA SER A 155 -0.55 -10.47 1.99
C SER A 155 -1.47 -10.73 3.18
N VAL A 156 -2.54 -11.51 3.01
CA VAL A 156 -3.55 -11.71 4.06
C VAL A 156 -3.54 -13.15 4.57
N THR A 157 -3.48 -14.13 3.65
CA THR A 157 -3.64 -15.54 4.02
C THR A 157 -2.43 -16.41 3.72
N GLY A 158 -1.56 -15.99 2.80
CA GLY A 158 -0.50 -16.85 2.24
C GLY A 158 0.34 -17.55 3.30
N SER A 159 1.03 -16.76 4.15
CA SER A 159 1.89 -17.32 5.20
C SER A 159 1.12 -18.14 6.24
N LEU A 160 -0.11 -17.75 6.56
CA LEU A 160 -0.98 -18.48 7.51
C LEU A 160 -1.37 -19.86 6.97
N TYR A 161 -1.61 -19.97 5.66
CA TYR A 161 -1.91 -21.24 5.00
C TYR A 161 -0.68 -22.11 4.84
N GLU A 162 0.47 -21.54 4.49
CA GLU A 162 1.73 -22.27 4.36
C GLU A 162 2.19 -22.91 5.68
N MET A 163 1.94 -22.26 6.82
CA MET A 163 2.21 -22.83 8.13
C MET A 163 1.37 -24.09 8.44
N ASN A 164 0.28 -24.32 7.70
CA ASN A 164 -0.63 -25.46 7.90
C ASN A 164 -1.13 -25.60 9.35
N VAL A 165 -1.47 -24.47 9.99
CA VAL A 165 -2.01 -24.44 11.36
C VAL A 165 -3.34 -25.17 11.40
N LYS A 166 -3.48 -26.10 12.36
CA LYS A 166 -4.69 -26.91 12.57
C LYS A 166 -5.26 -26.67 13.95
N GLY A 167 -6.57 -26.45 14.02
CA GLY A 167 -7.29 -26.31 15.28
C GLY A 167 -7.61 -27.66 15.94
N MET A 168 -8.43 -27.61 17.01
CA MET A 168 -8.77 -28.79 17.83
C MET A 168 -9.42 -29.94 17.03
N ALA A 169 -10.20 -29.62 16.00
CA ALA A 169 -10.83 -30.61 15.12
C ALA A 169 -9.91 -31.14 14.01
N SER A 170 -8.60 -30.85 14.07
CA SER A 170 -7.61 -31.14 13.00
C SER A 170 -7.92 -30.51 11.64
N ILE A 171 -8.85 -29.56 11.60
CA ILE A 171 -9.20 -28.76 10.42
C ILE A 171 -8.15 -27.64 10.27
N SER A 172 -7.61 -27.48 9.07
CA SER A 172 -6.64 -26.42 8.79
C SER A 172 -7.30 -25.04 8.67
N LEU A 173 -6.53 -23.97 8.87
CA LEU A 173 -7.01 -22.60 8.60
C LEU A 173 -7.54 -22.43 7.18
N GLN A 174 -6.85 -23.03 6.20
CA GLN A 174 -7.27 -23.00 4.79
C GLN A 174 -8.65 -23.62 4.58
N GLN A 175 -8.91 -24.77 5.20
CA GLN A 175 -10.24 -25.41 5.14
C GLN A 175 -11.28 -24.58 5.88
N LYS A 176 -10.92 -24.02 7.04
CA LYS A 176 -11.83 -23.23 7.87
C LYS A 176 -12.28 -21.93 7.19
N TRP A 177 -11.38 -21.26 6.46
CA TRP A 177 -11.64 -19.97 5.81
C TRP A 177 -12.04 -20.08 4.34
N ARG A 178 -12.37 -21.29 3.85
CA ARG A 178 -12.76 -21.52 2.44
C ARG A 178 -13.95 -20.66 1.99
N ASP A 179 -14.88 -20.38 2.91
CA ASP A 179 -16.12 -19.62 2.66
C ASP A 179 -16.00 -18.15 3.13
N GLY A 180 -14.80 -17.73 3.54
CA GLY A 180 -14.53 -16.41 4.07
C GLY A 180 -13.73 -16.46 5.37
N ILE A 181 -12.91 -15.42 5.58
CA ILE A 181 -12.09 -15.30 6.78
C ILE A 181 -12.97 -14.92 7.97
N GLN A 182 -12.80 -15.65 9.06
CA GLN A 182 -13.49 -15.39 10.32
C GLN A 182 -12.48 -15.30 11.45
N THR A 183 -12.39 -14.12 12.04
CA THR A 183 -11.56 -13.85 13.21
C THR A 183 -12.39 -13.16 14.29
N TYR A 184 -11.89 -13.22 15.52
CA TYR A 184 -12.30 -12.32 16.60
C TYR A 184 -11.21 -11.28 16.82
N LEU A 185 -11.56 -10.00 16.67
CA LEU A 185 -10.68 -8.83 16.74
C LEU A 185 -9.48 -8.85 15.77
N GLY A 186 -9.50 -9.69 14.73
CA GLY A 186 -8.35 -9.92 13.85
C GLY A 186 -7.17 -10.64 14.51
N MET A 187 -7.34 -11.13 15.74
CA MET A 187 -6.27 -11.72 16.55
C MET A 187 -6.50 -13.17 16.92
N MET A 188 -7.75 -13.63 16.91
CA MET A 188 -8.13 -14.97 17.34
C MET A 188 -9.00 -15.65 16.29
N VAL A 189 -8.94 -16.99 16.23
CA VAL A 189 -9.73 -17.78 15.28
C VAL A 189 -10.58 -18.79 16.06
N PRO A 190 -11.92 -18.82 15.88
CA PRO A 190 -12.77 -19.77 16.58
C PRO A 190 -12.29 -21.23 16.38
N GLY A 191 -12.12 -21.99 17.46
CA GLY A 191 -11.63 -23.38 17.39
C GLY A 191 -10.11 -23.55 17.30
N LEU A 192 -9.35 -22.46 17.30
CA LEU A 192 -7.91 -22.46 17.59
C LEU A 192 -7.69 -21.88 18.99
N SER A 193 -7.73 -22.76 20.01
CA SER A 193 -7.57 -22.37 21.41
C SER A 193 -6.13 -21.96 21.70
N ASN A 194 -5.94 -20.91 22.51
CA ASN A 194 -4.63 -20.38 22.91
C ASN A 194 -3.67 -20.06 21.75
N ALA A 195 -4.22 -19.78 20.55
CA ALA A 195 -3.46 -19.34 19.40
C ALA A 195 -3.89 -17.91 19.04
N PHE A 196 -2.89 -17.04 18.87
CA PHE A 196 -3.09 -15.63 18.59
C PHE A 196 -2.29 -15.23 17.35
N MET A 197 -2.88 -14.37 16.55
CA MET A 197 -2.27 -13.75 15.37
C MET A 197 -2.10 -12.27 15.68
N LEU A 198 -0.91 -11.75 15.43
CA LEU A 198 -0.67 -10.31 15.37
C LEU A 198 -0.75 -9.87 13.93
N TYR A 199 -1.25 -8.66 13.69
CA TYR A 199 -1.39 -8.10 12.34
C TYR A 199 -2.21 -9.00 11.39
N GLY A 200 -3.17 -9.73 11.95
CA GLY A 200 -3.94 -10.75 11.24
C GLY A 200 -4.99 -10.18 10.27
N PRO A 201 -5.66 -11.06 9.53
CA PRO A 201 -6.80 -10.67 8.70
C PRO A 201 -7.88 -9.97 9.52
N GLN A 202 -8.57 -8.97 8.94
CA GLN A 202 -9.65 -8.19 9.58
C GLN A 202 -9.23 -7.31 10.76
N ALA A 203 -7.96 -7.32 11.18
CA ALA A 203 -7.39 -6.23 11.96
C ALA A 203 -7.11 -5.01 11.06
N PRO A 204 -6.92 -3.80 11.63
CA PRO A 204 -6.47 -2.61 10.90
C PRO A 204 -5.33 -2.86 9.91
N SER A 205 -4.34 -3.68 10.30
CA SER A 205 -3.30 -4.24 9.44
C SER A 205 -2.79 -3.24 8.38
N GLY A 206 -2.84 -3.57 7.08
CA GLY A 206 -2.31 -2.73 6.00
C GLY A 206 -2.95 -1.34 5.84
N LEU A 207 -4.01 -1.02 6.61
CA LEU A 207 -4.66 0.29 6.65
C LEU A 207 -4.09 1.22 7.74
N ALA A 208 -3.28 0.68 8.66
CA ALA A 208 -2.66 1.44 9.74
C ALA A 208 -1.12 1.42 9.65
N ASN A 209 -0.49 2.39 10.29
CA ASN A 209 0.94 2.34 10.59
C ASN A 209 1.21 1.19 11.57
N GLU A 210 2.08 0.27 11.17
CA GLU A 210 2.18 -1.04 11.82
C GLU A 210 2.74 -0.97 13.24
N PRO A 211 3.85 -0.27 13.54
CA PRO A 211 4.45 -0.28 14.87
C PRO A 211 3.51 0.13 16.02
N PRO A 212 2.83 1.29 16.00
CA PRO A 212 1.94 1.67 17.10
C PRO A 212 0.74 0.73 17.23
N PHE A 213 0.26 0.16 16.12
CA PHE A 213 -0.85 -0.78 16.14
C PHE A 213 -0.42 -2.14 16.71
N LEU A 214 0.76 -2.65 16.35
CA LEU A 214 1.32 -3.88 16.89
C LEU A 214 1.56 -3.78 18.40
N GLU A 215 2.07 -2.64 18.88
CA GLU A 215 2.21 -2.40 20.32
C GLU A 215 0.87 -2.56 21.05
N LEU A 216 -0.22 -2.01 20.51
CA LEU A 216 -1.56 -2.15 21.11
C LEU A 216 -2.00 -3.61 21.18
N GLN A 217 -1.79 -4.38 20.11
CA GLN A 217 -2.15 -5.80 20.09
C GLN A 217 -1.32 -6.62 21.08
N VAL A 218 -0.02 -6.33 21.18
CA VAL A 218 0.88 -7.00 22.14
C VAL A 218 0.53 -6.64 23.57
N GLU A 219 0.30 -5.36 23.88
CA GLU A 219 -0.14 -4.90 25.20
C GLU A 219 -1.43 -5.58 25.64
N TRP A 220 -2.40 -5.66 24.72
CA TRP A 220 -3.66 -6.36 24.97
C TRP A 220 -3.45 -7.84 25.30
N LEU A 221 -2.59 -8.54 24.54
CA LEU A 221 -2.29 -9.96 24.80
C LEU A 221 -1.57 -10.15 26.13
N VAL A 222 -0.62 -9.28 26.46
CA VAL A 222 0.09 -9.33 27.74
C VAL A 222 -0.89 -9.19 28.90
N ASP A 223 -1.82 -8.24 28.82
CA ASP A 223 -2.82 -8.05 29.87
C ASP A 223 -3.86 -9.17 29.92
N TYR A 224 -4.19 -9.78 28.77
CA TYR A 224 -4.99 -10.99 28.73
C TYR A 224 -4.29 -12.15 29.44
N PHE A 225 -3.01 -12.40 29.14
CA PHE A 225 -2.25 -13.50 29.76
C PHE A 225 -2.05 -13.33 31.27
N LYS A 226 -1.91 -12.09 31.77
CA LYS A 226 -1.83 -11.83 33.22
C LYS A 226 -3.12 -12.17 33.97
N LYS A 227 -4.26 -12.24 33.27
CA LYS A 227 -5.58 -12.50 33.87
C LYS A 227 -6.01 -13.97 33.82
N LEU A 228 -5.33 -14.78 33.01
CA LEU A 228 -5.49 -16.24 33.00
C LEU A 228 -4.83 -16.84 34.25
#